data_AF-A0A4U2YAS5-F1
#
_entry.id   AF-A0A4U2YAS5-F1
#
_cell.length_a   1.000
_cell.length_b   1.000
_cell.length_c   1.000
_cell.angle_alpha   90.00
_cell.angle_beta   90.00
_cell.angle_gamma   90.00
#
_symmetry.space_group_name_H-M   'P 1'
#
loop_
_entity.id
_entity.type
_entity.pdbx_description
1 polymer ?
#
loop_
_entity_poly.entity_id
_entity_poly.type
_entity_poly.pdbx_seq_one_letter_code
_entity_poly.pdbx_strand_id
1 'polypeptide(L)'
;MNQIEFSNQIGVSQGTLSELEQNKYNPSLETILAIIKEFNVNATWLLFGDVASEDGLEEMARELNELENTLIIKFRMLSARDQGGIMDIIDLKNARSNQ
;
A
#
# COMPACT_ATOMS: atom_id res chain seq x y z
N MET A 1 -19.56 -11.88 2.69
CA MET A 1 -18.59 -12.99 2.72
C MET A 1 -18.60 -13.58 4.12
N ASN A 2 -18.84 -14.89 4.24
CA ASN A 2 -18.71 -15.61 5.50
C ASN A 2 -17.30 -16.23 5.65
N GLN A 3 -16.98 -16.78 6.83
CA GLN A 3 -15.65 -17.31 7.13
C GLN A 3 -15.24 -18.49 6.22
N ILE A 4 -16.19 -19.33 5.82
CA ILE A 4 -15.95 -20.46 4.91
C ILE A 4 -15.58 -19.94 3.52
N GLU A 5 -16.35 -18.98 3.00
CA GLU A 5 -16.07 -18.32 1.72
C GLU A 5 -14.69 -17.65 1.72
N PHE A 6 -14.37 -16.90 2.78
CA PHE A 6 -13.08 -16.21 2.89
C PHE A 6 -11.91 -17.18 2.96
N SER A 7 -11.98 -18.19 3.84
CA SER A 7 -10.90 -19.19 3.96
C SER A 7 -10.62 -19.91 2.64
N ASN A 8 -11.66 -20.27 1.89
CA ASN A 8 -11.51 -20.89 0.57
C ASN A 8 -10.82 -19.94 -0.44
N GLN A 9 -11.19 -18.66 -0.44
CA GLN A 9 -10.62 -17.65 -1.34
C GLN A 9 -9.13 -17.41 -1.09
N ILE A 10 -8.69 -17.43 0.18
CA ILE A 10 -7.28 -17.20 0.54
C ILE A 10 -6.47 -18.51 0.68
N GLY A 11 -7.07 -19.66 0.36
CA GLY A 11 -6.40 -20.95 0.30
C GLY A 11 -6.05 -21.58 1.66
N VAL A 12 -6.82 -21.28 2.70
CA VAL A 12 -6.66 -21.89 4.04
C VAL A 12 -7.91 -22.65 4.46
N SER A 13 -7.81 -23.52 5.47
CA SER A 13 -9.00 -24.16 6.03
C SER A 13 -9.79 -23.18 6.91
N GLN A 14 -11.11 -23.37 7.04
CA GLN A 14 -11.92 -22.55 7.95
C GLN A 14 -11.44 -22.69 9.41
N GLY A 15 -10.96 -23.87 9.82
CA GLY A 15 -10.36 -24.06 11.14
C GLY A 15 -9.09 -23.21 11.33
N THR A 16 -8.19 -23.22 10.34
CA THR A 16 -6.99 -22.38 10.32
C THR A 16 -7.35 -20.91 10.42
N LEU A 17 -8.32 -20.45 9.64
CA LEU A 17 -8.79 -19.05 9.69
C LEU A 17 -9.37 -18.70 11.07
N SER A 18 -10.14 -19.60 11.69
CA SER A 18 -10.68 -19.38 13.04
C SER A 18 -9.58 -19.25 14.09
N GLU A 19 -8.51 -20.03 13.99
CA GLU A 19 -7.36 -19.93 14.89
C GLU A 19 -6.56 -18.63 14.66
N LEU A 20 -6.41 -18.20 13.41
CA LEU A 20 -5.81 -16.91 13.05
C LEU A 20 -6.58 -15.74 13.68
N GLU A 21 -7.91 -15.72 13.55
CA GLU A 21 -8.77 -14.68 14.13
C GLU A 21 -8.71 -14.66 15.68
N GLN A 22 -8.40 -15.79 16.30
CA GLN A 22 -8.19 -15.90 17.75
C GLN A 22 -6.77 -15.53 18.19
N ASN A 23 -5.92 -15.05 17.28
CA ASN A 23 -4.51 -14.71 17.54
C ASN A 23 -3.68 -15.87 18.11
N LYS A 24 -4.03 -17.12 17.80
CA LYS A 24 -3.22 -18.27 18.23
C LYS A 24 -1.83 -18.28 17.58
N TYR A 25 -1.73 -17.76 16.37
CA TYR A 25 -0.48 -17.61 15.62
C TYR A 25 -0.63 -16.55 14.52
N ASN A 26 0.50 -16.11 13.98
CA ASN A 26 0.53 -15.17 12.86
C ASN A 26 0.27 -15.89 11.52
N PRO A 27 -0.39 -15.23 10.55
CA PRO A 27 -0.55 -15.78 9.21
C PRO A 27 0.82 -15.99 8.53
N SER A 28 0.90 -17.00 7.65
CA SER A 28 2.10 -17.19 6.83
C SER A 28 2.19 -16.11 5.75
N LEU A 29 3.39 -15.95 5.17
CA LEU A 29 3.59 -15.02 4.05
C LEU A 29 2.69 -15.38 2.85
N GLU A 30 2.49 -16.67 2.60
CA GLU A 30 1.60 -17.15 1.53
C GLU A 30 0.16 -16.71 1.76
N THR A 31 -0.36 -16.82 3.00
CA THR A 31 -1.70 -16.34 3.36
C THR A 31 -1.84 -14.83 3.17
N ILE A 32 -0.83 -14.06 3.58
CA ILE A 32 -0.82 -12.59 3.41
C ILE A 32 -0.86 -12.23 1.91
N LEU A 33 -0.01 -12.88 1.09
CA LEU A 33 0.04 -12.65 -0.35
C LEU A 33 -1.27 -13.07 -1.05
N ALA A 34 -1.92 -14.13 -0.58
CA ALA A 34 -3.23 -14.54 -1.09
C ALA A 34 -4.30 -13.47 -0.82
N ILE A 35 -4.35 -12.94 0.41
CA ILE A 35 -5.27 -11.85 0.77
C ILE A 35 -5.03 -10.62 -0.11
N ILE A 36 -3.78 -10.18 -0.26
CA ILE A 36 -3.42 -9.01 -1.07
C ILE A 36 -3.89 -9.19 -2.52
N LYS A 37 -3.62 -10.36 -3.12
CA LYS A 37 -3.96 -10.62 -4.53
C LYS A 37 -5.47 -10.75 -4.75
N GLU A 38 -6.16 -11.48 -3.88
CA GLU A 38 -7.58 -11.80 -4.06
C GLU A 38 -8.46 -10.55 -3.85
N PHE A 39 -8.09 -9.69 -2.90
CA PHE A 39 -8.90 -8.54 -2.53
C PHE A 39 -8.32 -7.19 -3.00
N ASN A 40 -7.17 -7.22 -3.69
CA ASN A 40 -6.42 -6.03 -4.09
C ASN A 40 -6.21 -5.05 -2.91
N VAL A 41 -5.84 -5.61 -1.75
CA VAL A 41 -5.67 -4.85 -0.51
C VAL A 41 -4.25 -4.28 -0.43
N ASN A 42 -4.13 -3.05 0.05
CA ASN A 42 -2.85 -2.43 0.32
C ASN A 42 -2.07 -3.21 1.39
N ALA A 43 -0.87 -3.69 1.03
CA ALA A 43 -0.04 -4.52 1.89
C ALA A 43 0.39 -3.79 3.19
N THR A 44 0.66 -2.49 3.11
CA THR A 44 1.05 -1.69 4.27
C THR A 44 -0.10 -1.60 5.26
N TRP A 45 -1.32 -1.32 4.79
CA TRP A 45 -2.51 -1.33 5.65
C TRP A 45 -2.76 -2.72 6.26
N LEU A 46 -2.64 -3.80 5.48
CA LEU A 46 -2.88 -5.16 5.98
C LEU A 46 -1.90 -5.56 7.10
N LEU A 47 -0.64 -5.12 7.02
CA LEU A 47 0.41 -5.49 7.97
C LEU A 47 0.47 -4.60 9.20
N PHE A 48 0.23 -3.30 9.03
CA PHE A 48 0.45 -2.30 10.08
C PHE A 48 -0.86 -1.73 10.64
N GLY A 49 -2.00 -1.99 9.99
CA GLY A 49 -3.30 -1.44 10.38
C GLY A 49 -3.28 0.09 10.48
N ASP A 50 -4.02 0.62 11.46
CA ASP A 50 -4.08 2.06 11.73
C ASP A 50 -2.79 2.61 12.37
N VAL A 51 -1.89 1.74 12.84
CA VAL A 51 -0.58 2.14 13.40
C VAL A 51 0.33 2.73 12.31
N ALA A 52 0.03 2.48 11.03
CA ALA A 52 0.70 3.16 9.92
C ALA A 52 0.61 4.69 9.99
N SER A 53 -0.43 5.23 10.66
CA SER A 53 -0.60 6.68 10.87
C SER A 53 0.33 7.27 11.95
N GLU A 54 0.73 6.47 12.95
CA GLU A 54 1.60 6.92 14.04
C GLU A 54 3.08 6.91 13.63
N ASP A 55 3.49 5.99 12.75
CA ASP A 55 4.88 5.84 12.29
C ASP A 55 5.21 6.60 10.99
N GLY A 56 4.27 7.41 10.46
CA GLY A 56 4.46 8.15 9.21
C GLY A 56 4.51 7.26 7.95
N LEU A 57 4.05 6.01 8.05
CA LEU A 57 3.95 5.06 6.95
C LEU A 57 2.72 5.30 6.06
N GLU A 58 1.80 6.17 6.50
CA GLU A 58 0.62 6.61 5.74
C GLU A 58 0.96 7.08 4.33
N GLU A 59 2.06 7.85 4.17
CA GLU A 59 2.46 8.36 2.86
C GLU A 59 2.90 7.23 1.90
N MET A 60 3.42 6.11 2.44
CA MET A 60 3.77 4.92 1.66
C MET A 60 2.57 4.00 1.41
N ALA A 61 1.59 4.02 2.31
CA ALA A 61 0.37 3.24 2.18
C ALA A 61 -0.64 3.88 1.23
N ARG A 62 -0.57 5.21 1.02
CA ARG A 62 -1.52 5.94 0.18
C ARG A 62 -1.35 5.53 -1.28
N GLU A 63 -2.44 5.04 -1.88
CA GLU A 63 -2.47 4.81 -3.31
C GLU A 63 -2.31 6.14 -4.05
N LEU A 64 -1.51 6.13 -5.12
CA LEU A 64 -1.34 7.31 -5.97
C LEU A 64 -2.67 7.61 -6.66
N ASN A 65 -3.11 8.86 -6.60
CA ASN A 65 -4.26 9.32 -7.37
C ASN A 65 -3.92 9.43 -8.88
N GLU A 66 -4.93 9.69 -9.71
CA GLU A 66 -4.75 9.76 -11.16
C GLU A 66 -3.73 10.82 -11.61
N LEU A 67 -3.71 11.97 -10.93
CA LEU A 67 -2.78 13.06 -11.24
C LEU A 67 -1.34 12.66 -10.88
N GLU A 68 -1.14 12.05 -9.71
CA GLU A 68 0.16 11.56 -9.25
C GLU A 68 0.71 10.45 -10.18
N ASN A 69 -0.15 9.51 -10.58
CA ASN A 69 0.22 8.48 -11.58
C ASN A 69 0.62 9.12 -12.91
N THR A 70 -0.16 10.10 -13.38
CA THR A 70 0.14 10.83 -14.62
C THR A 70 1.47 11.56 -14.51
N LEU A 71 1.75 12.19 -13.37
CA LEU A 71 3.01 12.88 -13.11
C LEU A 71 4.19 11.91 -13.19
N ILE A 72 4.10 10.77 -12.50
CA ILE A 72 5.17 9.75 -12.48
C ILE A 72 5.44 9.21 -13.88
N ILE A 73 4.39 8.89 -14.66
CA ILE A 73 4.55 8.39 -16.03
C ILE A 73 5.26 9.44 -16.88
N LYS A 74 4.79 10.69 -16.87
CA LYS A 74 5.42 11.77 -17.65
C LYS A 74 6.85 12.05 -17.21
N PHE A 75 7.12 12.05 -15.91
CA PHE A 75 8.45 12.27 -15.35
C PHE A 75 9.44 11.18 -15.77
N ARG A 76 9.02 9.91 -15.80
CA ARG A 76 9.85 8.77 -16.25
C ARG A 76 10.23 8.85 -17.73
N MET A 77 9.47 9.58 -18.55
CA MET A 77 9.77 9.79 -19.97
C MET A 77 10.80 10.90 -20.22
N LEU A 78 11.14 11.70 -19.19
CA LEU A 78 12.10 12.80 -19.31
C LEU A 78 13.55 12.31 -19.26
N SER A 79 14.46 13.13 -19.78
CA SER A 79 15.90 12.92 -19.58
C SER A 79 16.28 13.18 -18.11
N ALA A 80 17.39 12.61 -17.63
CA ALA A 80 17.86 12.83 -16.27
C ALA A 80 18.08 14.33 -15.95
N ARG A 81 18.51 15.12 -16.95
CA ARG A 81 18.65 16.57 -16.81
C ARG A 81 17.30 17.25 -16.58
N ASP A 82 16.30 16.90 -17.37
CA ASP A 82 14.97 17.51 -17.29
C ASP A 82 14.21 17.06 -16.04
N GLN A 83 14.42 15.82 -15.60
CA GLN A 83 13.97 15.34 -14.29
C GLN A 83 14.51 16.23 -13.17
N GLY A 84 15.82 16.53 -13.19
CA GLY A 84 16.43 17.47 -12.24
C GLY A 84 15.79 18.85 -12.28
N GLY A 85 15.54 19.41 -13.47
CA GLY A 85 14.87 20.70 -13.61
C GLY A 85 13.43 20.70 -13.07
N ILE A 86 12.69 19.60 -13.21
CA ILE A 86 11.36 19.46 -12.59
C ILE A 86 11.46 19.42 -11.06
N MET A 87 12.46 18.74 -10.49
CA MET A 87 12.68 18.73 -9.04
C MET A 87 12.95 20.14 -8.51
N ASP A 88 13.81 20.91 -9.18
CA ASP A 88 14.09 22.30 -8.80
C ASP A 88 12.80 23.15 -8.79
N ILE A 89 11.90 22.95 -9.76
CA ILE A 89 10.60 23.65 -9.82
C ILE A 89 9.68 23.24 -8.66
N ILE A 90 9.64 21.96 -8.31
CA ILE A 90 8.85 21.45 -7.18
C ILE A 90 9.36 22.07 -5.87
N ASP A 91 10.67 22.06 -5.65
CA ASP A 91 11.30 22.63 -4.46
C ASP A 91 11.02 24.12 -4.34
N LEU A 92 11.12 24.87 -5.46
CA LEU A 92 10.79 26.29 -5.52
C LEU A 92 9.32 26.57 -5.15
N LYS A 93 8.38 25.70 -5.53
CA LYS A 93 6.96 25.86 -5.19
C LYS A 93 6.71 25.54 -3.72
N ASN A 94 7.28 24.46 -3.20
CA ASN A 94 7.15 24.06 -1.79
C ASN A 94 7.71 25.14 -0.85
N ALA A 95 8.82 25.76 -1.21
CA ALA A 95 9.41 26.86 -0.44
C ALA A 95 8.50 28.12 -0.37
N ARG A 96 7.70 28.37 -1.42
CA ARG A 96 6.77 29.52 -1.48
C ARG A 96 5.46 29.27 -0.74
N SER A 97 5.02 28.02 -0.63
CA SER A 97 3.80 27.66 0.09
C SER A 97 3.97 27.65 1.62
N ASN A 98 5.22 27.69 2.11
CA ASN A 98 5.58 27.71 3.53
C ASN A 98 5.87 29.13 4.07
N GLN A 99 5.55 30.19 3.30
CA GLN A 99 5.59 31.60 3.72
C GLN A 99 4.18 32.18 3.71
#